data_AF-A0A927RLD7-F1
#
_entry.id   AF-A0A927RLD7-F1
#
_cell.length_a   1.000
_cell.length_b   1.000
_cell.length_c   1.000
_cell.angle_alpha   90.00
_cell.angle_beta   90.00
_cell.angle_gamma   90.00
#
_symmetry.space_group_name_H-M   'P 1'
#
loop_
_entity.id
_entity.type
_entity.pdbx_description
1 polymer ?
#
loop_
_entity_poly.entity_id
_entity_poly.type
_entity_poly.pdbx_seq_one_letter_code
_entity_poly.pdbx_strand_id
1 'polypeptide(L)'
;MSQVTINLPVKPRSYYQILVDGEKAVFNKNKEKKNCVSYIHNTTKKSVNISITSYSYLSSKLWLLMEIFFHIISIFSILDMHERNKTIYTSNFLATINTESDCEINLQILPPHKEGDVVRVTVPTTNLQVQSNQYIINEQLKKRKKISKILKLLTTIGIGIAIFLLIIK
;
A
#
# COMPACT_ATOMS: atom_id res chain seq x y z
N MET A 1 3.34 32.02 -0.70
CA MET A 1 2.94 30.77 -0.03
C MET A 1 2.42 29.89 -1.14
N SER A 2 3.05 28.74 -1.37
CA SER A 2 2.75 27.91 -2.54
C SER A 2 2.00 26.66 -2.10
N GLN A 3 1.03 26.24 -2.92
CA GLN A 3 0.21 25.07 -2.65
C GLN A 3 0.62 23.91 -3.57
N VAL A 4 0.88 22.75 -2.96
CA VAL A 4 1.08 21.49 -3.69
C VAL A 4 -0.17 20.64 -3.52
N THR A 5 -0.81 20.31 -4.64
CA THR A 5 -1.99 19.43 -4.65
C THR A 5 -1.64 18.12 -5.35
N ILE A 6 -1.72 17.01 -4.62
CA ILE A 6 -1.44 15.65 -5.13
C ILE A 6 -2.76 14.91 -5.31
N ASN A 7 -3.10 14.55 -6.53
CA ASN A 7 -4.28 13.78 -6.87
C ASN A 7 -3.92 12.32 -7.14
N LEU A 8 -4.64 11.40 -6.48
CA LEU A 8 -4.51 9.96 -6.65
C LEU A 8 -5.87 9.34 -6.97
N PRO A 9 -5.99 8.47 -7.98
CA PRO A 9 -7.25 7.78 -8.22
C PRO A 9 -7.63 6.91 -7.00
N VAL A 10 -8.92 6.88 -6.65
CA VAL A 10 -9.52 6.24 -5.45
C VAL A 10 -9.30 4.71 -5.37
N LYS A 11 -8.60 4.11 -6.34
CA LYS A 11 -8.27 2.68 -6.34
C LYS A 11 -6.79 2.42 -6.09
N PRO A 12 -6.34 2.41 -4.82
CA PRO A 12 -5.30 1.47 -4.47
C PRO A 12 -5.91 0.33 -3.66
N ARG A 13 -5.76 -0.89 -4.19
CA ARG A 13 -6.02 -2.15 -3.46
C ARG A 13 -5.00 -2.38 -2.32
N SER A 14 -4.11 -1.43 -2.06
CA SER A 14 -3.05 -1.50 -1.05
C SER A 14 -3.08 -0.21 -0.21
N TYR A 15 -2.74 -0.30 1.07
CA TYR A 15 -2.59 0.89 1.91
C TYR A 15 -1.29 1.61 1.55
N TYR A 16 -1.39 2.74 0.85
CA TYR A 16 -0.24 3.62 0.59
C TYR A 16 -0.27 4.80 1.55
N GLN A 17 0.89 5.14 2.07
CA GLN A 17 1.14 6.34 2.84
C GLN A 17 1.94 7.31 2.00
N ILE A 18 1.42 8.53 1.89
CA ILE A 18 2.06 9.63 1.18
C ILE A 18 2.64 10.56 2.23
N LEU A 19 3.92 10.84 2.11
CA LEU A 19 4.61 11.79 2.94
C LEU A 19 5.08 12.95 2.07
N VAL A 20 4.94 14.15 2.60
CA VAL A 20 5.40 15.41 2.02
C VAL A 20 6.35 16.02 3.04
N ASP A 21 7.63 16.17 2.70
CA ASP A 21 8.70 16.54 3.62
C ASP A 21 8.79 15.67 4.90
N GLY A 22 8.41 14.40 4.78
CA GLY A 22 8.38 13.45 5.90
C GLY A 22 7.12 13.52 6.77
N GLU A 23 6.24 14.50 6.53
CA GLU A 23 4.96 14.62 7.22
C GLU A 23 3.84 13.93 6.44
N LYS A 24 2.87 13.34 7.14
CA LYS A 24 1.72 12.70 6.49
C LYS A 24 0.90 13.77 5.78
N ALA A 25 0.70 13.59 4.47
CA ALA A 25 -0.12 14.51 3.70
C ALA A 25 -1.58 14.48 4.21
N VAL A 26 -2.17 15.66 4.43
CA VAL A 26 -3.55 15.75 4.92
C VAL A 26 -4.52 15.39 3.81
N PHE A 27 -5.33 14.37 4.06
CA PHE A 27 -6.38 13.94 3.16
C PHE A 27 -7.43 15.05 3.02
N ASN A 28 -7.67 15.50 1.79
CA ASN A 28 -8.79 16.37 1.48
C ASN A 28 -9.67 15.70 0.42
N LYS A 29 -10.89 15.35 0.80
CA LYS A 29 -11.85 14.78 -0.15
C LYS A 29 -12.32 15.89 -1.09
N ASN A 30 -11.71 15.94 -2.27
CA ASN A 30 -12.14 16.87 -3.30
C ASN A 30 -13.53 16.46 -3.80
N LYS A 31 -14.55 17.29 -3.52
CA LYS A 31 -15.95 17.00 -3.89
C LYS A 31 -16.19 17.06 -5.41
N GLU A 32 -15.30 17.73 -6.16
CA GLU A 32 -15.43 17.91 -7.61
C GLU A 32 -14.87 16.71 -8.40
N LYS A 33 -13.79 16.08 -7.92
CA LYS A 33 -13.18 14.91 -8.58
C LYS A 33 -13.70 13.62 -7.96
N LYS A 34 -14.89 13.16 -8.41
CA LYS A 34 -15.61 11.96 -7.90
C LYS A 34 -14.77 10.67 -7.80
N ASN A 35 -13.65 10.57 -8.52
CA ASN A 35 -12.80 9.37 -8.59
C ASN A 35 -11.35 9.57 -8.11
N CYS A 36 -11.02 10.73 -7.52
CA CYS A 36 -9.68 11.02 -7.01
C CYS A 36 -9.71 11.44 -5.54
N VAL A 37 -8.69 11.02 -4.80
CA VAL A 37 -8.32 11.56 -3.52
C VAL A 37 -7.30 12.67 -3.76
N SER A 38 -7.53 13.84 -3.17
CA SER A 38 -6.57 14.95 -3.22
C SER A 38 -5.88 15.10 -1.87
N TYR A 39 -4.58 15.36 -1.89
CA TYR A 39 -3.79 15.72 -0.72
C TYR A 39 -3.26 17.12 -0.95
N ILE A 40 -3.51 18.01 0.00
CA ILE A 40 -3.10 19.42 -0.11
C ILE A 40 -2.04 19.68 0.95
N HIS A 41 -0.91 20.22 0.52
CA HIS A 41 0.16 20.65 1.39
C HIS A 41 0.57 22.08 1.04
N ASN A 42 0.46 22.97 2.03
CA ASN A 42 0.87 24.36 1.89
C ASN A 42 2.28 24.50 2.44
N THR A 43 3.20 25.04 1.64
CA THR A 43 4.59 25.22 2.05
C THR A 43 5.10 26.60 1.67
N THR A 44 6.13 27.06 2.39
CA THR A 44 6.92 28.24 2.05
C THR A 44 8.29 27.87 1.47
N LYS A 45 8.62 26.58 1.44
CA LYS A 45 9.87 26.09 0.85
C LYS A 45 9.82 26.19 -0.68
N LYS A 46 10.99 26.30 -1.30
CA LYS A 46 11.17 26.30 -2.77
C LYS A 46 11.12 24.90 -3.37
N SER A 47 11.31 23.88 -2.56
CA SER A 47 11.17 22.50 -2.98
C SER A 47 10.59 21.63 -1.89
N VAL A 48 9.93 20.57 -2.32
CA VAL A 48 9.23 19.63 -1.45
C VAL A 48 9.54 18.20 -1.88
N ASN A 49 9.81 17.34 -0.92
CA ASN A 49 10.04 15.92 -1.17
C ASN A 49 8.76 15.13 -0.97
N ILE A 50 8.32 14.42 -2.01
CA ILE A 50 7.23 13.46 -1.95
C ILE A 50 7.82 12.07 -1.80
N SER A 51 7.31 11.32 -0.84
CA SER A 51 7.52 9.88 -0.80
C SER A 51 6.20 9.10 -0.71
N ILE A 52 6.13 7.99 -1.44
CA ILE A 52 4.98 7.07 -1.41
C ILE A 52 5.47 5.70 -0.99
N THR A 53 4.99 5.27 0.17
CA THR A 53 5.35 3.97 0.77
C THR A 53 4.12 3.10 0.90
N SER A 54 4.26 1.81 0.63
CA SER A 54 3.18 0.85 0.78
C SER A 54 3.31 0.15 2.13
N TYR A 55 2.18 -0.04 2.80
CA TYR A 55 2.09 -0.84 4.01
C TYR A 55 1.54 -2.23 3.66
N SER A 56 2.31 -3.26 4.03
CA SER A 56 1.86 -4.65 3.98
C SER A 56 1.46 -5.09 5.37
N TYR A 57 0.32 -5.77 5.51
CA TYR A 57 -0.12 -6.33 6.80
C TYR A 57 0.92 -7.29 7.40
N LEU A 58 1.65 -8.01 6.53
CA LEU A 58 2.76 -8.88 6.92
C LEU A 58 3.92 -8.12 7.60
N SER A 59 3.94 -6.79 7.55
CA SER A 59 4.93 -5.96 8.23
C SER A 59 4.63 -5.82 9.74
N SER A 60 3.35 -5.95 10.14
CA SER A 60 2.92 -5.80 11.54
C SER A 60 3.62 -6.79 12.49
N LYS A 61 3.79 -6.41 13.76
CA LYS A 61 4.30 -7.31 14.82
C LYS A 61 3.34 -8.46 15.10
N LEU A 62 2.03 -8.20 14.99
CA LEU A 62 0.95 -9.16 15.26
C LEU A 62 0.52 -9.92 13.99
N TRP A 63 1.34 -9.89 12.93
CA TRP A 63 0.99 -10.47 11.63
C TRP A 63 0.54 -11.93 11.72
N LEU A 64 1.23 -12.73 12.54
CA LEU A 64 0.97 -14.16 12.70
C LEU A 64 -0.36 -14.42 13.44
N LEU A 65 -0.66 -13.62 14.47
CA LEU A 65 -1.89 -13.76 15.23
C LEU A 65 -3.12 -13.48 14.37
N MET A 66 -3.15 -12.35 13.64
CA MET A 66 -4.34 -12.13 12.78
C MET A 66 -4.36 -13.05 11.57
N GLU A 67 -3.22 -13.57 11.09
CA GLU A 67 -3.22 -14.58 10.02
C GLU A 67 -3.99 -15.83 10.46
N ILE A 68 -3.75 -16.33 11.68
CA ILE A 68 -4.50 -17.48 12.23
C ILE A 68 -5.96 -17.12 12.45
N PHE A 69 -6.24 -15.99 13.09
CA PHE A 69 -7.60 -15.56 13.41
C PHE A 69 -8.47 -15.42 12.15
N PHE A 70 -7.97 -14.72 11.14
CA PHE A 70 -8.69 -14.55 9.87
C PHE A 70 -8.78 -15.85 9.07
N HIS A 71 -7.79 -16.74 9.17
CA HIS A 71 -7.87 -18.05 8.52
C HIS A 71 -8.98 -18.92 9.12
N ILE A 72 -9.09 -18.97 10.45
CA ILE A 72 -10.18 -19.68 11.13
C ILE A 72 -11.53 -19.10 10.72
N ILE A 73 -11.69 -17.78 10.72
CA ILE A 73 -12.93 -17.11 10.26
C ILE A 73 -13.25 -17.42 8.79
N SER A 74 -12.22 -17.46 7.93
CA SER A 74 -12.34 -17.79 6.51
C SER A 74 -12.83 -19.23 6.29
N ILE A 75 -12.38 -20.19 7.10
CA ILE A 75 -12.85 -21.59 7.04
C ILE A 75 -14.35 -21.70 7.30
N PHE A 76 -14.91 -20.83 8.15
CA PHE A 76 -16.35 -20.75 8.41
C PHE A 76 -17.11 -19.86 7.38
N SER A 77 -16.51 -19.61 6.21
CA SER A 77 -17.11 -18.98 5.02
C SER A 77 -17.64 -17.54 5.16
N ILE A 78 -17.41 -16.84 6.28
CA ILE A 78 -18.02 -15.51 6.47
C ILE A 78 -17.17 -14.36 5.88
N LEU A 79 -15.84 -14.46 5.76
CA LEU A 79 -15.01 -13.32 5.30
C LEU A 79 -13.75 -13.76 4.53
N ASP A 80 -13.84 -13.91 3.22
CA ASP A 80 -12.68 -14.11 2.33
C ASP A 80 -11.96 -12.78 1.97
N MET A 81 -11.98 -11.81 2.89
CA MET A 81 -11.50 -10.45 2.66
C MET A 81 -10.00 -10.28 2.91
N HIS A 82 -9.35 -11.19 3.64
CA HIS A 82 -8.00 -10.96 4.20
C HIS A 82 -6.85 -11.27 3.23
N GLU A 83 -7.09 -11.97 2.11
CA GLU A 83 -6.01 -12.30 1.16
C GLU A 83 -5.51 -11.09 0.36
N ARG A 84 -6.30 -10.02 0.30
CA ARG A 84 -6.13 -8.92 -0.67
C ARG A 84 -4.91 -8.01 -0.41
N ASN A 85 -4.30 -8.08 0.78
CA ASN A 85 -3.22 -7.15 1.20
C ASN A 85 -1.86 -7.81 1.49
N LYS A 86 -1.61 -9.02 0.94
CA LYS A 86 -0.36 -9.77 1.16
C LYS A 86 0.69 -9.52 0.08
N THR A 87 1.08 -8.25 -0.09
CA THR A 87 2.16 -7.87 -1.00
C THR A 87 3.52 -8.17 -0.35
N ILE A 88 4.46 -8.64 -1.16
CA ILE A 88 5.88 -8.79 -0.79
C ILE A 88 6.71 -7.58 -1.26
N TYR A 89 6.08 -6.68 -2.00
CA TYR A 89 6.70 -5.52 -2.60
C TYR A 89 6.48 -4.31 -1.71
N THR A 90 7.58 -3.62 -1.41
CA THR A 90 7.57 -2.29 -0.82
C THR A 90 7.68 -1.29 -1.97
N SER A 91 6.78 -0.32 -2.03
CA SER A 91 6.92 0.77 -2.99
C SER A 91 7.94 1.77 -2.50
N ASN A 92 8.89 2.14 -3.37
CA ASN A 92 9.79 3.25 -3.15
C ASN A 92 9.59 4.27 -4.26
N PHE A 93 8.83 5.31 -3.96
CA PHE A 93 8.73 6.50 -4.81
C PHE A 93 9.32 7.66 -4.04
N LEU A 94 10.29 8.34 -4.65
CA LEU A 94 10.93 9.55 -4.15
C LEU A 94 11.00 10.55 -5.28
N ALA A 95 10.40 11.72 -5.09
CA ALA A 95 10.46 12.81 -6.05
C ALA A 95 10.59 14.16 -5.33
N THR A 96 11.33 15.08 -5.93
CA THR A 96 11.42 16.46 -5.49
C THR A 96 10.64 17.33 -6.46
N ILE A 97 9.80 18.21 -5.93
CA ILE A 97 9.02 19.17 -6.70
C ILE A 97 9.49 20.57 -6.42
N ASN A 98 9.72 21.37 -7.46
CA ASN A 98 9.92 22.80 -7.33
C ASN A 98 8.55 23.50 -7.15
N THR A 99 8.45 24.32 -6.11
CA THR A 99 7.21 24.98 -5.64
C THR A 99 7.23 26.49 -5.86
N GLU A 100 8.01 26.95 -6.85
CA GLU A 100 8.02 28.36 -7.30
C GLU A 100 6.62 28.87 -7.70
N SER A 101 5.72 27.98 -8.13
CA SER A 101 4.29 28.27 -8.36
C SER A 101 3.40 27.17 -7.78
N ASP A 102 2.10 27.43 -7.71
CA ASP A 102 1.12 26.41 -7.35
C ASP A 102 1.19 25.24 -8.33
N CYS A 103 1.33 24.03 -7.78
CA CYS A 103 1.60 22.82 -8.55
C CYS A 103 0.51 21.77 -8.28
N GLU A 104 -0.15 21.33 -9.35
CA GLU A 104 -1.10 20.22 -9.30
C GLU A 104 -0.49 18.96 -9.93
N ILE A 105 -0.44 17.87 -9.17
CA ILE A 105 0.24 16.64 -9.59
C ILE A 105 -0.74 15.48 -9.57
N ASN A 106 -0.90 14.83 -10.72
CA ASN A 106 -1.68 13.61 -10.84
C ASN A 106 -0.73 12.41 -10.80
N LEU A 107 -0.89 11.59 -9.76
CA LEU A 107 -0.15 10.36 -9.57
C LEU A 107 -1.08 9.18 -9.81
N GLN A 108 -0.65 8.21 -10.61
CA GLN A 108 -1.33 6.94 -10.77
C GLN A 108 -0.44 5.84 -10.21
N ILE A 109 -0.90 5.16 -9.16
CA ILE A 109 -0.19 4.00 -8.61
C ILE A 109 -0.41 2.80 -9.53
N LEU A 110 0.68 2.22 -10.02
CA LEU A 110 0.68 1.04 -10.88
C LEU A 110 0.69 -0.24 -10.03
N PRO A 111 0.18 -1.38 -10.52
CA PRO A 111 0.25 -2.64 -9.79
C PRO A 111 1.72 -3.09 -9.59
N PRO A 112 2.02 -3.81 -8.50
CA PRO A 112 3.37 -4.26 -8.23
C PRO A 112 3.85 -5.25 -9.30
N HIS A 113 4.90 -4.87 -10.02
CA HIS A 113 5.64 -5.72 -10.95
C HIS A 113 7.13 -5.71 -10.59
N LYS A 114 7.83 -6.83 -10.80
CA LYS A 114 9.23 -7.02 -10.38
C LYS A 114 10.20 -5.96 -10.95
N GLU A 115 9.83 -5.32 -12.05
CA GLU A 115 10.62 -4.34 -12.80
C GLU A 115 9.78 -3.12 -13.22
N GLY A 116 8.63 -2.91 -12.60
CA GLY A 116 7.70 -1.84 -12.96
C GLY A 116 7.85 -0.60 -12.09
N ASP A 117 7.53 0.56 -12.67
CA ASP A 117 7.33 1.81 -11.95
C ASP A 117 6.25 1.66 -10.87
N VAL A 118 6.44 2.31 -9.73
CA VAL A 118 5.43 2.41 -8.67
C VAL A 118 4.34 3.38 -9.07
N VAL A 119 4.75 4.53 -9.60
CA VAL A 119 3.88 5.66 -9.87
C VAL A 119 4.11 6.12 -11.29
N ARG A 120 3.03 6.25 -12.05
CA ARG A 120 3.01 7.02 -13.29
C ARG A 120 2.59 8.45 -12.95
N VAL A 121 3.45 9.41 -13.26
CA VAL A 121 3.16 10.83 -13.08
C VAL A 121 2.56 11.38 -14.38
N THR A 122 1.43 12.06 -14.29
CA THR A 122 0.74 12.64 -15.46
C THR A 122 0.59 14.15 -15.27
N VAL A 123 1.70 14.88 -15.50
CA VAL A 123 1.82 16.34 -15.30
C VAL A 123 2.94 16.86 -16.21
N PRO A 124 2.93 18.14 -16.65
CA PRO A 124 4.11 18.77 -17.25
C PRO A 124 5.34 18.59 -16.36
N THR A 125 6.31 17.88 -16.90
CA THR A 125 7.48 17.27 -16.26
C THR A 125 8.50 18.28 -15.73
N THR A 126 8.31 19.57 -16.00
CA THR A 126 9.33 20.61 -15.83
C THR A 126 9.69 20.89 -14.36
N ASN A 127 8.81 20.60 -13.40
CA ASN A 127 9.04 20.91 -11.98
C ASN A 127 9.26 19.66 -11.10
N LEU A 128 9.30 18.45 -11.67
CA LEU A 128 9.34 17.20 -10.91
C LEU A 128 10.59 16.38 -11.26
N GLN A 129 11.47 16.21 -10.28
CA GLN A 129 12.65 15.37 -10.38
C GLN A 129 12.41 14.06 -9.63
N VAL A 130 12.27 12.95 -10.36
CA VAL A 130 12.10 11.61 -9.78
C VAL A 130 13.47 11.05 -9.40
N GLN A 131 13.68 10.77 -8.12
CA GLN A 131 14.90 10.15 -7.60
C GLN A 131 14.78 8.63 -7.52
N SER A 132 13.59 8.11 -7.22
CA SER A 132 13.34 6.67 -7.18
C SER A 132 11.88 6.38 -7.53
N ASN A 133 11.64 5.34 -8.32
CA ASN A 133 10.31 4.91 -8.69
C ASN A 133 10.29 3.40 -8.95
N GLN A 134 10.42 2.60 -7.90
CA GLN A 134 10.58 1.15 -8.08
C GLN A 134 9.93 0.35 -6.96
N TYR A 135 9.45 -0.84 -7.34
CA TYR A 135 9.04 -1.85 -6.38
C TYR A 135 10.23 -2.66 -5.91
N ILE A 136 10.47 -2.67 -4.60
CA ILE A 136 11.53 -3.46 -3.99
C ILE A 136 10.93 -4.70 -3.34
N ILE A 137 11.48 -5.87 -3.63
CA ILE A 137 11.08 -7.10 -2.94
C ILE A 137 11.61 -7.03 -1.50
N ASN A 138 10.69 -7.10 -0.55
CA ASN A 138 11.04 -7.22 0.84
C ASN A 138 11.16 -8.71 1.21
N GLU A 139 12.41 -9.18 1.34
CA GLU A 139 12.71 -10.58 1.66
C GLU A 139 12.12 -11.03 2.99
N GLN A 140 11.97 -10.14 3.98
CA GLN A 140 11.30 -10.45 5.24
C GLN A 140 9.80 -10.73 5.02
N LEU A 141 9.10 -9.89 4.24
CA LEU A 141 7.70 -10.12 3.90
C LEU A 141 7.52 -11.39 3.06
N LYS A 142 8.46 -11.67 2.16
CA LYS A 142 8.48 -12.91 1.36
C LYS A 142 8.62 -14.16 2.24
N LYS A 143 9.50 -14.12 3.25
CA LYS A 143 9.61 -15.19 4.26
C LYS A 143 8.31 -15.35 5.05
N ARG A 144 7.75 -14.26 5.58
CA ARG A 144 6.46 -14.28 6.32
C ARG A 144 5.30 -14.79 5.47
N LYS A 145 5.27 -14.46 4.18
CA LYS A 145 4.28 -15.00 3.23
C LYS A 145 4.42 -16.51 3.03
N LYS A 146 5.64 -17.04 2.96
CA LYS A 146 5.87 -18.49 2.92
C LYS A 146 5.38 -19.17 4.21
N ILE A 147 5.72 -18.61 5.37
CA ILE A 147 5.26 -19.13 6.67
C ILE A 147 3.74 -19.12 6.75
N SER A 148 3.10 -18.04 6.31
CA SER A 148 1.63 -17.92 6.27
C SER A 148 1.00 -19.04 5.46
N LYS A 149 1.55 -19.36 4.27
CA LYS A 149 1.05 -20.48 3.44
C LYS A 149 1.16 -21.83 4.14
N ILE A 150 2.30 -22.09 4.77
CA ILE A 150 2.53 -23.35 5.51
C ILE A 150 1.56 -23.45 6.69
N LEU A 151 1.39 -22.36 7.44
CA LEU A 151 0.51 -22.31 8.60
C LEU A 151 -0.95 -22.55 8.22
N LYS A 152 -1.42 -21.94 7.12
CA LYS A 152 -2.75 -22.21 6.56
C LYS A 152 -2.94 -23.69 6.22
N LEU A 153 -1.95 -24.30 5.55
CA LEU A 153 -2.00 -25.72 5.21
C LEU A 153 -2.10 -26.60 6.45
N LEU A 154 -1.25 -26.35 7.45
CA LEU A 154 -1.23 -27.12 8.70
C LEU A 154 -2.53 -26.98 9.49
N THR A 155 -3.05 -25.76 9.60
CA THR A 155 -4.32 -25.49 10.31
C THR A 155 -5.51 -26.15 9.60
N THR A 156 -5.56 -26.11 8.26
CA THR A 156 -6.60 -26.80 7.49
C THR A 156 -6.52 -28.32 7.68
N ILE A 157 -5.33 -28.92 7.64
CA ILE A 157 -5.14 -30.36 7.89
C ILE A 157 -5.58 -30.71 9.32
N GLY A 158 -5.14 -29.94 10.31
CA GLY A 158 -5.48 -30.17 11.72
C GLY A 158 -6.99 -30.12 11.97
N ILE A 159 -7.70 -29.17 11.37
CA ILE A 159 -9.16 -29.07 11.46
C ILE A 159 -9.83 -30.28 10.78
N GLY A 160 -9.35 -30.70 9.61
CA GLY A 160 -9.86 -31.89 8.92
C GLY A 160 -9.74 -33.16 9.77
N ILE A 161 -8.58 -33.37 10.41
CA ILE A 161 -8.36 -34.50 11.32
C ILE A 161 -9.29 -34.41 12.54
N ALA A 162 -9.44 -33.22 13.13
CA ALA A 162 -10.31 -33.02 14.29
C ALA A 162 -11.77 -33.35 13.96
N ILE A 163 -12.27 -32.91 12.80
CA ILE A 163 -13.62 -33.23 12.34
C ILE A 163 -13.77 -34.73 12.08
N PHE A 164 -12.80 -35.36 11.43
CA PHE A 164 -12.82 -36.80 11.16
C PHE A 164 -12.90 -37.63 12.45
N LEU A 165 -12.11 -37.28 13.46
CA LEU A 165 -12.14 -37.92 14.78
C LEU A 165 -13.49 -37.71 15.49
N LEU A 166 -14.14 -36.56 15.31
CA LEU A 166 -15.47 -36.30 15.87
C LEU A 166 -16.59 -37.10 15.20
N ILE A 167 -16.42 -37.51 13.93
CA ILE A 167 -17.43 -38.28 13.19
C ILE A 167 -17.31 -39.79 13.47
N ILE A 168 -16.08 -40.28 13.67
CA ILE A 168 -15.82 -41.71 13.94
C ILE A 168 -16.13 -42.09 15.39
N LYS A 169 -16.15 -41.11 16.29
CA LYS A 169 -16.49 -41.29 17.69
C LYS A 169 -18.00 -41.25 17.90
#